data_AF-A0A562LFF5-F1
#
_entry.id   AF-A0A562LFF5-F1
#
_cell.length_a   1.000
_cell.length_b   1.000
_cell.length_c   1.000
_cell.angle_alpha   90.00
_cell.angle_beta   90.00
_cell.angle_gamma   90.00
#
_symmetry.space_group_name_H-M   'P 1'
#
loop_
_entity.id
_entity.type
_entity.pdbx_description
1 polymer ?
#
loop_
_entity_poly.entity_id
_entity_poly.type
_entity_poly.pdbx_seq_one_letter_code
_entity_poly.pdbx_strand_id
1 'polypeptide(L)'
;MAKTDPITHSLLVTDAELRAVFPSDFHKRCMYAAFGIASLLEDAGIKASVVGGDFLCAVVSTDGRQLSLQGFGTTGIGEPSHYWVGASGLHIDPGPMYLPYESPYPAPALPAVAWAGDLALPPVLAYRERVRVAPGATISNPAIAARVAVFAARCRARRDAATVPGRLPFWLLRDMASLAYRAQRGDPWAIAAQTFSRRGLKAAFPTPTGHAHG
;
A
#
# COMPACT_ATOMS: atom_id res chain seq x y z
N MET A 1 -21.81 -13.24 10.66
CA MET A 1 -20.92 -12.20 10.09
C MET A 1 -20.35 -12.75 8.79
N ALA A 2 -20.34 -11.97 7.70
CA ALA A 2 -19.68 -12.40 6.48
C ALA A 2 -18.19 -12.64 6.78
N LYS A 3 -17.65 -13.79 6.36
CA LYS A 3 -16.22 -14.10 6.52
C LYS A 3 -15.45 -13.08 5.68
N THR A 4 -14.64 -12.24 6.32
CA THR A 4 -13.75 -11.30 5.62
C THR A 4 -12.90 -12.07 4.62
N ASP A 5 -12.79 -11.59 3.39
CA ASP A 5 -12.00 -12.27 2.37
C ASP A 5 -10.51 -12.37 2.79
N PRO A 6 -9.78 -13.40 2.35
CA PRO A 6 -8.41 -13.64 2.82
C PRO A 6 -7.44 -12.47 2.63
N ILE A 7 -7.63 -11.64 1.60
CA ILE A 7 -6.76 -10.49 1.30
C ILE A 7 -7.03 -9.38 2.30
N THR A 8 -8.30 -8.98 2.45
CA THR A 8 -8.72 -7.98 3.44
C THR A 8 -8.31 -8.41 4.85
N HIS A 9 -8.48 -9.69 5.18
CA HIS A 9 -8.10 -10.22 6.48
C HIS A 9 -6.58 -10.17 6.70
N SER A 10 -5.78 -10.53 5.70
CA SER A 10 -4.32 -10.48 5.80
C SER A 10 -3.83 -9.05 6.00
N LEU A 11 -4.37 -8.08 5.26
CA LEU A 11 -4.06 -6.66 5.43
C LEU A 11 -4.37 -6.18 6.85
N LEU A 12 -5.53 -6.57 7.40
CA LEU A 12 -5.95 -6.22 8.75
C LEU A 12 -5.03 -6.77 9.84
N VAL A 13 -4.73 -8.07 9.78
CA VAL A 13 -3.85 -8.74 10.73
C VAL A 13 -2.46 -8.10 10.69
N THR A 14 -1.93 -7.90 9.48
CA THR A 14 -0.59 -7.35 9.30
C THR A 14 -0.52 -5.89 9.76
N ASP A 15 -1.49 -5.03 9.45
CA ASP A 15 -1.50 -3.65 9.95
C ASP A 15 -1.52 -3.60 11.48
N ALA A 16 -2.37 -4.43 12.12
CA ALA A 16 -2.44 -4.49 13.58
C ALA A 16 -1.12 -4.96 14.21
N GLU A 17 -0.46 -5.99 13.64
CA GLU A 17 0.85 -6.44 14.14
C GLU A 17 1.96 -5.43 13.87
N LEU A 18 1.98 -4.79 12.71
CA LEU A 18 2.94 -3.74 12.39
C LEU A 18 2.89 -2.63 13.44
N ARG A 19 1.70 -2.14 13.78
CA ARG A 19 1.49 -1.10 14.79
C ARG A 19 1.87 -1.56 16.19
N ALA A 20 1.63 -2.83 16.53
CA ALA A 20 1.97 -3.38 17.83
C ALA A 20 3.49 -3.58 18.01
N VAL A 21 4.18 -4.01 16.97
CA VAL A 21 5.62 -4.33 17.02
C VAL A 21 6.48 -3.09 16.78
N PHE A 22 6.03 -2.18 15.92
CA PHE A 22 6.78 -1.00 15.46
C PHE A 22 5.98 0.30 15.66
N PRO A 23 5.55 0.63 16.89
CA PRO A 23 4.58 1.71 17.12
C PRO A 23 5.02 3.10 16.61
N SER A 24 6.32 3.36 16.55
CA SER A 24 6.89 4.65 16.10
C SER A 24 7.22 4.72 14.62
N ASP A 25 7.34 3.59 13.92
CA ASP A 25 7.82 3.58 12.53
C ASP A 25 7.23 2.46 11.65
N PHE A 26 6.09 1.90 12.03
CA PHE A 26 5.39 0.84 11.29
C PHE A 26 5.20 1.18 9.79
N HIS A 27 4.98 2.45 9.46
CA HIS A 27 4.82 2.96 8.09
C HIS A 27 6.08 2.78 7.22
N LYS A 28 7.25 2.54 7.82
CA LYS A 28 8.53 2.29 7.14
C LYS A 28 8.84 0.80 6.97
N ARG A 29 7.94 -0.09 7.36
CA ARG A 29 8.19 -1.54 7.48
C ARG A 29 7.57 -2.34 6.32
N CYS A 30 7.64 -1.83 5.09
CA CYS A 30 7.04 -2.44 3.90
C CYS A 30 7.47 -3.91 3.68
N MET A 31 8.75 -4.24 3.94
CA MET A 31 9.23 -5.63 3.86
C MET A 31 8.49 -6.54 4.84
N TYR A 32 8.36 -6.15 6.11
CA TYR A 32 7.60 -6.92 7.11
C TYR A 32 6.13 -7.04 6.73
N ALA A 33 5.55 -5.96 6.19
CA ALA A 33 4.19 -5.96 5.70
C ALA A 33 3.99 -7.02 4.59
N ALA A 34 4.84 -7.00 3.57
CA ALA A 34 4.74 -7.91 2.44
C ALA A 34 4.91 -9.38 2.86
N PHE A 35 5.91 -9.69 3.69
CA PHE A 35 6.11 -11.06 4.19
C PHE A 35 4.98 -11.52 5.13
N GLY A 36 4.45 -10.63 5.98
CA GLY A 36 3.30 -10.92 6.83
C GLY A 36 2.07 -11.28 6.02
N ILE A 37 1.72 -10.46 5.03
CA ILE A 37 0.58 -10.69 4.13
C ILE A 37 0.77 -11.97 3.33
N ALA A 38 1.94 -12.17 2.71
CA ALA A 38 2.21 -13.37 1.92
C ALA A 38 2.07 -14.64 2.76
N SER A 39 2.62 -14.65 3.99
CA SER A 39 2.53 -15.80 4.89
C SER A 39 1.10 -16.16 5.28
N LEU A 40 0.24 -15.15 5.51
CA LEU A 40 -1.17 -15.36 5.86
C LEU A 40 -1.99 -15.85 4.65
N LEU A 41 -1.67 -15.37 3.46
CA LEU A 41 -2.30 -15.83 2.22
C LEU A 41 -1.92 -17.27 1.89
N GLU A 42 -0.64 -17.64 2.07
CA GLU A 42 -0.16 -19.01 1.87
C GLU A 42 -0.87 -19.99 2.82
N ASP A 43 -1.07 -19.60 4.09
CA ASP A 43 -1.86 -20.40 5.05
C ASP A 43 -3.33 -20.56 4.65
N ALA A 44 -3.86 -19.61 3.89
CA ALA A 44 -5.20 -19.68 3.31
C ALA A 44 -5.23 -20.46 1.99
N GLY A 45 -4.12 -21.09 1.58
CA GLY A 45 -4.00 -21.85 0.33
C GLY A 45 -3.80 -20.98 -0.91
N ILE A 46 -3.51 -19.69 -0.75
CA ILE A 46 -3.28 -18.75 -1.84
C ILE A 46 -1.77 -18.59 -2.05
N LYS A 47 -1.29 -18.97 -3.24
CA LYS A 47 0.11 -18.74 -3.61
C LYS A 47 0.40 -17.24 -3.66
N ALA A 48 1.36 -16.80 -2.85
CA ALA A 48 1.75 -15.40 -2.74
C ALA A 48 3.25 -15.24 -2.97
N SER A 49 3.64 -14.20 -3.69
CA SER A 49 5.03 -13.81 -3.92
C SER A 49 5.28 -12.45 -3.31
N VAL A 50 6.45 -12.26 -2.71
CA VAL A 50 6.88 -10.94 -2.25
C VAL A 50 7.66 -10.28 -3.38
N VAL A 51 7.24 -9.08 -3.75
CA VAL A 51 7.83 -8.32 -4.83
C VAL A 51 8.56 -7.12 -4.23
N GLY A 52 9.81 -6.93 -4.59
CA GLY A 52 10.60 -5.77 -4.24
C GLY A 52 10.83 -4.91 -5.48
N GLY A 53 10.69 -3.61 -5.33
CA GLY A 53 11.00 -2.69 -6.41
C GLY A 53 10.92 -1.25 -5.96
N ASP A 54 10.47 -0.41 -6.89
CA ASP A 54 10.23 1.00 -6.62
C ASP A 54 8.75 1.33 -6.73
N PHE A 55 8.33 2.29 -5.92
CA PHE A 55 6.93 2.69 -5.78
C PHE A 55 6.82 4.21 -5.78
N LEU A 56 5.75 4.71 -6.37
CA LEU A 56 5.39 6.12 -6.32
C LEU A 56 3.88 6.25 -6.21
N CYS A 57 3.43 7.17 -5.37
CA CYS A 57 2.06 7.59 -5.26
C CYS A 57 1.96 9.11 -5.20
N ALA A 58 1.02 9.67 -5.97
CA ALA A 58 0.59 11.03 -5.79
C ALA A 58 -0.20 11.18 -4.48
N VAL A 59 0.31 12.02 -3.59
CA VAL A 59 -0.33 12.41 -2.34
C VAL A 59 -0.78 13.85 -2.47
N VAL A 60 -2.00 14.14 -2.04
CA VAL A 60 -2.62 15.46 -2.14
C VAL A 60 -2.92 15.99 -0.74
N SER A 61 -2.89 17.30 -0.54
CA SER A 61 -3.37 17.86 0.73
C SER A 61 -4.90 17.72 0.85
N THR A 62 -5.40 17.72 2.08
CA THR A 62 -6.85 17.63 2.36
C THR A 62 -7.66 18.76 1.69
N ASP A 63 -7.05 19.94 1.51
CA ASP A 63 -7.66 21.07 0.81
C ASP A 63 -7.44 21.05 -0.72
N GLY A 64 -6.73 20.04 -1.25
CA GLY A 64 -6.44 19.87 -2.67
C GLY A 64 -5.44 20.87 -3.26
N ARG A 65 -4.79 21.70 -2.44
CA ARG A 65 -3.90 22.77 -2.91
C ARG A 65 -2.45 22.35 -3.09
N GLN A 66 -2.05 21.23 -2.48
CA GLN A 66 -0.69 20.69 -2.55
C GLN A 66 -0.72 19.27 -3.13
N LEU A 67 0.34 18.97 -3.87
CA LEU A 67 0.63 17.65 -4.42
C LEU A 67 2.10 17.35 -4.16
N SER A 68 2.39 16.11 -3.77
CA SER A 68 3.73 15.55 -3.89
C SER A 68 3.67 14.12 -4.44
N LEU A 69 4.76 13.70 -5.07
CA LEU A 69 4.99 12.31 -5.44
C LEU A 69 5.83 11.69 -4.32
N GLN A 70 5.28 10.71 -3.61
CA GLN A 70 5.91 10.05 -2.48
C GLN A 70 6.12 8.57 -2.79
N GLY A 71 7.23 7.98 -2.33
CA GLY A 71 7.47 6.53 -2.49
C GLY A 71 8.90 6.12 -2.87
N PHE A 72 9.78 7.04 -3.25
CA PHE A 72 11.19 6.71 -3.46
C PHE A 72 12.02 7.02 -2.21
N GLY A 73 12.20 6.01 -1.35
CA GLY A 73 13.26 5.98 -0.35
C GLY A 73 14.45 5.21 -0.91
N THR A 74 15.48 5.88 -1.45
CA THR A 74 16.74 5.21 -1.78
C THR A 74 17.57 5.03 -0.52
N THR A 75 17.61 3.82 0.03
CA THR A 75 18.65 3.41 0.98
C THR A 75 19.64 2.50 0.26
N GLY A 76 20.50 3.08 -0.58
CA GLY A 76 21.64 2.38 -1.18
C GLY A 76 21.43 1.85 -2.60
N ILE A 77 22.56 1.63 -3.28
CA ILE A 77 22.62 1.05 -4.63
C ILE A 77 22.25 -0.44 -4.52
N GLY A 78 21.22 -0.87 -5.26
CA GLY A 78 20.92 -2.30 -5.44
C GLY A 78 19.73 -2.85 -4.66
N GLU A 79 19.27 -2.19 -3.59
CA GLU A 79 18.12 -2.67 -2.81
C GLU A 79 16.78 -2.10 -3.31
N PRO A 80 15.67 -2.86 -3.23
CA PRO A 80 14.31 -2.35 -3.39
C PRO A 80 13.99 -1.22 -2.40
N SER A 81 13.33 -0.17 -2.89
CA SER A 81 12.84 0.92 -2.03
C SER A 81 11.50 0.61 -1.37
N HIS A 82 10.73 -0.32 -1.96
CA HIS A 82 9.44 -0.75 -1.45
C HIS A 82 9.21 -2.24 -1.72
N TYR A 83 8.36 -2.86 -0.88
CA TYR A 83 7.95 -4.25 -1.02
C TYR A 83 6.43 -4.36 -0.97
N TRP A 84 5.87 -5.17 -1.85
CA TRP A 84 4.44 -5.50 -1.94
C TRP A 84 4.25 -6.99 -2.23
N VAL A 85 3.00 -7.43 -2.39
CA VAL A 85 2.65 -8.84 -2.63
C VAL A 85 1.98 -9.03 -3.98
N GLY A 86 2.39 -10.06 -4.72
CA GLY A 86 1.66 -10.58 -5.86
C GLY A 86 0.97 -11.91 -5.50
N ALA A 87 -0.36 -11.99 -5.56
CA ALA A 87 -1.10 -13.20 -5.24
C ALA A 87 -2.42 -13.30 -6.02
N SER A 88 -2.78 -14.47 -6.53
CA SER A 88 -4.01 -14.69 -7.33
C SER A 88 -4.22 -13.69 -8.47
N GLY A 89 -3.14 -13.31 -9.17
CA GLY A 89 -3.19 -12.29 -10.23
C GLY A 89 -3.37 -10.86 -9.73
N LEU A 90 -3.37 -10.63 -8.41
CA LEU A 90 -3.52 -9.31 -7.80
C LEU A 90 -2.17 -8.76 -7.31
N HIS A 91 -2.04 -7.45 -7.44
CA HIS A 91 -1.09 -6.58 -6.77
C HIS A 91 -1.69 -6.14 -5.44
N ILE A 92 -1.09 -6.53 -4.33
CA ILE A 92 -1.55 -6.25 -2.97
C ILE A 92 -0.50 -5.43 -2.24
N ASP A 93 -0.87 -4.21 -1.82
CA ASP A 93 0.07 -3.29 -1.18
C ASP A 93 -0.61 -2.39 -0.13
N PRO A 94 -0.25 -2.49 1.16
CA PRO A 94 -0.70 -1.53 2.17
C PRO A 94 0.07 -0.20 2.13
N GLY A 95 1.22 -0.13 1.44
CA GLY A 95 2.13 1.01 1.41
C GLY A 95 1.47 2.39 1.22
N PRO A 96 0.60 2.58 0.21
CA PRO A 96 0.00 3.88 -0.04
C PRO A 96 -0.79 4.42 1.16
N MET A 97 -1.45 3.55 1.92
CA MET A 97 -2.25 3.94 3.09
C MET A 97 -1.40 4.51 4.24
N TYR A 98 -0.08 4.28 4.21
CA TYR A 98 0.86 4.76 5.19
C TYR A 98 1.54 6.08 4.83
N LEU A 99 1.44 6.54 3.59
CA LEU A 99 2.08 7.78 3.14
C LEU A 99 1.65 9.04 3.91
N PRO A 100 0.37 9.19 4.35
CA PRO A 100 -0.03 10.35 5.14
C PRO A 100 0.76 10.56 6.44
N TYR A 101 1.39 9.52 7.01
CA TYR A 101 2.12 9.62 8.28
C TYR A 101 3.41 10.44 8.19
N GLU A 102 4.02 10.56 7.00
CA GLU A 102 5.23 11.38 6.77
C GLU A 102 4.99 12.52 5.79
N SER A 103 3.73 12.78 5.47
CA SER A 103 3.38 13.86 4.56
C SER A 103 3.77 15.22 5.18
N PRO A 104 4.44 16.12 4.43
CA PRO A 104 4.83 17.44 4.93
C PRO A 104 3.64 18.39 5.12
N TYR A 105 2.44 17.97 4.72
CA TYR A 105 1.17 18.67 4.86
C TYR A 105 0.06 17.70 5.24
N PRO A 106 -1.06 18.16 5.84
CA PRO A 106 -2.22 17.31 6.11
C PRO A 106 -2.74 16.65 4.83
N ALA A 107 -2.67 15.33 4.77
CA ALA A 107 -3.13 14.51 3.65
C ALA A 107 -4.34 13.67 4.07
N PRO A 108 -5.29 13.38 3.15
CA PRO A 108 -6.40 12.49 3.42
C PRO A 108 -5.90 11.04 3.59
N ALA A 109 -6.75 10.18 4.11
CA ALA A 109 -6.48 8.74 4.12
C ALA A 109 -6.36 8.21 2.68
N LEU A 110 -5.33 7.41 2.42
CA LEU A 110 -5.12 6.73 1.14
C LEU A 110 -5.60 5.27 1.22
N PRO A 111 -5.96 4.64 0.09
CA PRO A 111 -6.35 3.23 0.08
C PRO A 111 -5.16 2.29 0.24
N ALA A 112 -5.43 1.07 0.70
CA ALA A 112 -4.58 -0.07 0.37
C ALA A 112 -4.93 -0.55 -1.05
N VAL A 113 -3.97 -1.15 -1.74
CA VAL A 113 -4.12 -1.62 -3.12
C VAL A 113 -4.37 -3.12 -3.12
N ALA A 114 -5.34 -3.56 -3.92
CA ALA A 114 -5.61 -4.95 -4.25
C ALA A 114 -6.08 -5.02 -5.71
N TRP A 115 -5.17 -4.68 -6.63
CA TRP A 115 -5.44 -4.38 -8.04
C TRP A 115 -5.12 -5.57 -8.96
N ALA A 116 -5.91 -5.81 -9.99
CA ALA A 116 -5.60 -6.85 -10.97
C ALA A 116 -4.32 -6.53 -11.74
N GLY A 117 -3.31 -7.42 -11.67
CA GLY A 117 -1.96 -7.16 -12.17
C GLY A 117 -1.83 -7.11 -13.70
N ASP A 118 -2.86 -7.55 -14.43
CA ASP A 118 -2.98 -7.45 -15.89
C ASP A 118 -3.62 -6.13 -16.36
N LEU A 119 -4.16 -5.34 -15.45
CA LEU A 119 -4.76 -4.04 -15.75
C LEU A 119 -3.79 -2.90 -15.50
N ALA A 120 -3.82 -1.90 -16.38
CA ALA A 120 -3.09 -0.66 -16.17
C ALA A 120 -3.54 0.02 -14.86
N LEU A 121 -2.58 0.35 -13.99
CA LEU A 121 -2.82 1.12 -12.78
C LEU A 121 -3.24 2.56 -13.11
N PRO A 122 -3.99 3.23 -12.22
CA PRO A 122 -4.26 4.66 -12.40
C PRO A 122 -2.92 5.42 -12.34
N PRO A 123 -2.74 6.49 -13.15
CA PRO A 123 -1.46 7.19 -13.29
C PRO A 123 -0.95 7.87 -12.01
N VAL A 124 -1.78 7.95 -10.96
CA VAL A 124 -1.35 8.37 -9.61
C VAL A 124 -0.51 7.33 -8.87
N LEU A 125 -0.42 6.10 -9.37
CA LEU A 125 0.35 5.00 -8.82
C LEU A 125 1.33 4.49 -9.86
N ALA A 126 2.59 4.37 -9.49
CA ALA A 126 3.60 3.73 -10.33
C ALA A 126 4.38 2.70 -9.52
N TYR A 127 4.57 1.53 -10.10
CA TYR A 127 5.35 0.45 -9.53
C TYR A 127 6.33 -0.05 -10.57
N ARG A 128 7.57 -0.30 -10.13
CA ARG A 128 8.61 -0.93 -10.95
C ARG A 128 9.20 -2.09 -10.19
N GLU A 129 8.85 -3.30 -10.60
CA GLU A 129 9.46 -4.52 -10.06
C GLU A 129 10.96 -4.57 -10.36
N ARG A 130 11.75 -4.95 -9.36
CA ARG A 130 13.20 -5.18 -9.49
C ARG A 130 13.60 -6.59 -9.05
N VAL A 131 12.87 -7.16 -8.09
CA VAL A 131 13.09 -8.51 -7.57
C VAL A 131 11.77 -9.14 -7.18
N ARG A 132 11.71 -10.47 -7.27
CA ARG A 132 10.57 -11.26 -6.81
C ARG A 132 11.05 -12.48 -6.05
N VAL A 133 10.52 -12.64 -4.84
CA VAL A 133 10.69 -13.82 -4.00
C VAL A 133 9.48 -14.72 -4.27
N ALA A 134 9.74 -15.86 -4.90
CA ALA A 134 8.71 -16.84 -5.21
C ALA A 134 8.11 -17.46 -3.93
N PRO A 135 6.87 -17.99 -3.97
CA PRO A 135 6.29 -18.72 -2.85
C PRO A 135 7.24 -19.83 -2.38
N GLY A 136 7.48 -19.92 -1.07
CA GLY A 136 8.38 -20.91 -0.47
C GLY A 136 9.89 -20.71 -0.73
N ALA A 137 10.31 -19.62 -1.39
CA ALA A 137 11.73 -19.32 -1.57
C ALA A 137 12.37 -18.81 -0.28
N THR A 138 13.64 -19.17 -0.05
CA THR A 138 14.41 -18.73 1.11
C THR A 138 15.02 -17.35 0.88
N ILE A 139 14.88 -16.46 1.87
CA ILE A 139 15.59 -15.18 1.89
C ILE A 139 17.07 -15.44 2.15
N SER A 140 17.94 -14.98 1.25
CA SER A 140 19.37 -15.27 1.26
C SER A 140 20.10 -14.74 2.51
N ASN A 141 19.66 -13.62 3.07
CA ASN A 141 20.21 -13.07 4.30
C ASN A 141 19.56 -13.72 5.53
N PRO A 142 20.28 -14.54 6.33
CA PRO A 142 19.68 -15.28 7.45
C PRO A 142 19.15 -14.38 8.57
N ALA A 143 19.78 -13.23 8.82
CA ALA A 143 19.35 -12.29 9.85
C ALA A 143 18.07 -11.55 9.44
N ILE A 144 17.90 -11.26 8.15
CA ILE A 144 16.62 -10.77 7.62
C ILE A 144 15.58 -11.88 7.70
N ALA A 145 15.90 -13.08 7.21
CA ALA A 145 15.01 -14.24 7.20
C ALA A 145 14.44 -14.54 8.59
N ALA A 146 15.29 -14.58 9.62
CA ALA A 146 14.86 -14.81 11.00
C ALA A 146 13.89 -13.73 11.50
N ARG A 147 14.17 -12.45 11.23
CA ARG A 147 13.31 -11.33 11.67
C ARG A 147 11.94 -11.34 11.00
N VAL A 148 11.87 -11.56 9.68
CA VAL A 148 10.56 -11.66 9.02
C VAL A 148 9.82 -12.95 9.39
N ALA A 149 10.51 -14.06 9.64
CA ALA A 149 9.88 -15.28 10.14
C ALA A 149 9.24 -15.08 11.52
N VAL A 150 9.93 -14.39 12.45
CA VAL A 150 9.38 -14.01 13.75
C VAL A 150 8.14 -13.13 13.57
N PHE A 151 8.19 -12.12 12.71
CA PHE A 151 7.05 -11.25 12.45
C PHE A 151 5.86 -12.00 11.82
N ALA A 152 6.11 -12.90 10.87
CA ALA A 152 5.08 -13.74 10.26
C ALA A 152 4.41 -14.67 11.29
N ALA A 153 5.19 -15.25 12.22
CA ALA A 153 4.65 -16.04 13.31
C ALA A 153 3.72 -15.21 14.22
N ARG A 154 4.07 -13.96 14.50
CA ARG A 154 3.18 -13.04 15.25
C ARG A 154 1.90 -12.72 14.50
N CYS A 155 1.97 -12.51 13.19
CA CYS A 155 0.78 -12.34 12.34
C CYS A 155 -0.16 -13.56 12.45
N ARG A 156 0.39 -14.78 12.36
CA ARG A 156 -0.38 -16.03 12.52
C ARG A 156 -1.01 -16.13 13.91
N ALA A 157 -0.25 -15.83 14.96
CA ALA A 157 -0.77 -15.84 16.34
C ALA A 157 -1.93 -14.83 16.51
N ARG A 158 -1.83 -13.62 15.94
CA ARG A 158 -2.92 -12.64 15.98
C ARG A 158 -4.16 -13.12 15.21
N ARG A 159 -3.96 -13.68 14.01
CA ARG A 159 -5.04 -14.27 13.19
C ARG A 159 -5.84 -15.28 14.03
N ASP A 160 -5.14 -16.16 14.73
CA ASP A 160 -5.74 -17.25 15.51
C ASP A 160 -6.40 -16.76 16.80
N ALA A 161 -5.91 -15.66 17.37
CA ALA A 161 -6.49 -15.03 18.57
C ALA A 161 -7.83 -14.28 18.31
N ALA A 162 -8.29 -14.16 17.06
CA ALA A 162 -9.51 -13.43 16.67
C ALA A 162 -9.60 -11.97 17.18
N THR A 163 -8.46 -11.35 17.52
CA THR A 163 -8.36 -9.97 18.01
C THR A 163 -8.10 -8.97 16.88
N VAL A 164 -8.58 -9.30 15.68
CA VAL A 164 -8.36 -8.52 14.47
C VAL A 164 -9.49 -7.48 14.34
N PRO A 165 -9.19 -6.21 14.05
CA PRO A 165 -10.23 -5.23 13.78
C PRO A 165 -11.18 -5.73 12.68
N GLY A 166 -12.50 -5.65 12.90
CA GLY A 166 -13.49 -6.17 11.96
C GLY A 166 -13.61 -5.40 10.63
N ARG A 167 -12.89 -4.28 10.49
CA ARG A 167 -12.93 -3.41 9.31
C ARG A 167 -11.59 -2.72 9.09
N LEU A 168 -11.17 -2.62 7.84
CA LEU A 168 -9.98 -1.83 7.48
C LEU A 168 -10.19 -0.38 7.91
N PRO A 169 -9.18 0.28 8.49
CA PRO A 169 -9.24 1.73 8.72
C PRO A 169 -9.40 2.51 7.41
N PHE A 170 -9.01 1.86 6.30
CA PHE A 170 -8.93 2.41 4.96
C PHE A 170 -9.83 1.62 3.99
N TRP A 171 -9.87 2.02 2.73
CA TRP A 171 -10.57 1.31 1.68
C TRP A 171 -9.61 0.59 0.71
N LEU A 172 -10.14 -0.36 -0.05
CA LEU A 172 -9.36 -1.12 -1.03
C LEU A 172 -9.57 -0.58 -2.43
N LEU A 173 -8.47 -0.14 -3.05
CA LEU A 173 -8.42 0.17 -4.46
C LEU A 173 -8.27 -1.13 -5.25
N ARG A 174 -9.35 -1.53 -5.93
CA ARG A 174 -9.45 -2.82 -6.64
C ARG A 174 -9.40 -2.67 -8.15
N ASP A 175 -10.04 -1.62 -8.63
CA ASP A 175 -10.21 -1.29 -10.04
C ASP A 175 -10.63 0.19 -10.21
N MET A 176 -10.77 0.63 -11.45
CA MET A 176 -11.23 2.00 -11.74
C MET A 176 -12.66 2.27 -11.26
N ALA A 177 -13.50 1.24 -11.07
CA ALA A 177 -14.86 1.41 -10.56
C ALA A 177 -14.85 1.73 -9.05
N SER A 178 -13.98 1.07 -8.28
CA SER A 178 -13.75 1.34 -6.86
C SER A 178 -13.19 2.75 -6.64
N LEU A 179 -12.29 3.21 -7.53
CA LEU A 179 -11.79 4.58 -7.54
C LEU A 179 -12.93 5.58 -7.82
N ALA A 180 -13.72 5.34 -8.86
CA ALA A 180 -14.85 6.20 -9.23
C ALA A 180 -15.91 6.27 -8.12
N TYR A 181 -16.22 5.15 -7.50
CA TYR A 181 -17.15 5.06 -6.38
C TYR A 181 -16.69 5.92 -5.20
N ARG A 182 -15.38 5.91 -4.88
CA ARG A 182 -14.84 6.74 -3.80
C ARG A 182 -14.81 8.21 -4.13
N ALA A 183 -14.44 8.56 -5.36
CA ALA A 183 -14.48 9.94 -5.83
C ALA A 183 -15.89 10.54 -5.75
N GLN A 184 -16.92 9.79 -6.17
CA GLN A 184 -18.32 10.19 -6.07
C GLN A 184 -18.80 10.42 -4.62
N ARG A 185 -18.13 9.81 -3.63
CA ARG A 185 -18.45 9.98 -2.20
C ARG A 185 -17.57 11.02 -1.49
N GLY A 186 -16.86 11.85 -2.25
CA GLY A 186 -16.12 12.98 -1.69
C GLY A 186 -14.74 12.63 -1.15
N ASP A 187 -14.19 11.43 -1.43
CA ASP A 187 -12.82 11.09 -1.03
C ASP A 187 -11.82 11.98 -1.80
N PRO A 188 -11.06 12.86 -1.11
CA PRO A 188 -10.25 13.88 -1.80
C PRO A 188 -9.15 13.28 -2.67
N TRP A 189 -8.54 12.18 -2.21
CA TRP A 189 -7.51 11.49 -2.98
C TRP A 189 -8.10 10.84 -4.23
N ALA A 190 -9.25 10.16 -4.08
CA ALA A 190 -9.93 9.53 -5.21
C ALA A 190 -10.40 10.55 -6.25
N ILE A 191 -10.90 11.72 -5.83
CA ILE A 191 -11.27 12.83 -6.72
C ILE A 191 -10.05 13.30 -7.53
N ALA A 192 -8.93 13.56 -6.85
CA ALA A 192 -7.71 14.01 -7.51
C ALA A 192 -7.17 12.93 -8.47
N ALA A 193 -7.13 11.68 -8.04
CA ALA A 193 -6.68 10.55 -8.86
C ALA A 193 -7.56 10.32 -10.09
N GLN A 194 -8.88 10.40 -9.95
CA GLN A 194 -9.80 10.30 -11.07
C GLN A 194 -9.66 11.49 -12.03
N THR A 195 -9.49 12.70 -11.50
CA THR A 195 -9.27 13.90 -12.31
C THR A 195 -7.97 13.78 -13.11
N PHE A 196 -6.90 13.29 -12.49
CA PHE A 196 -5.61 13.08 -13.15
C PHE A 196 -5.74 12.06 -14.28
N SER A 197 -6.39 10.94 -13.99
CA SER A 197 -6.64 9.86 -14.97
C SER A 197 -7.39 10.33 -16.21
N ARG A 198 -8.30 11.31 -16.07
CA ARG A 198 -9.16 11.79 -17.16
C ARG A 198 -8.62 12.99 -17.92
N ARG A 199 -7.93 13.90 -17.22
CA ARG A 199 -7.63 15.24 -17.73
C ARG A 199 -6.14 15.59 -17.67
N GLY A 200 -5.29 14.66 -17.22
CA GLY A 200 -3.86 14.90 -17.06
C GLY A 200 -3.52 15.78 -15.84
N LEU A 201 -2.22 15.90 -15.56
CA LEU A 201 -1.72 16.40 -14.27
C LEU A 201 -2.15 17.84 -14.02
N LYS A 202 -2.09 18.68 -15.06
CA LYS A 202 -2.41 20.10 -15.01
C LYS A 202 -3.87 20.37 -14.60
N ALA A 203 -4.79 19.48 -14.96
CA ALA A 203 -6.20 19.64 -14.63
C ALA A 203 -6.56 19.09 -13.24
N ALA A 204 -5.80 18.10 -12.76
CA ALA A 204 -5.93 17.59 -11.40
C ALA A 204 -5.30 18.53 -10.37
N PHE A 205 -4.27 19.28 -10.79
CA PHE A 205 -3.47 20.16 -9.94
C PHE A 205 -3.22 21.49 -10.67
N PRO A 206 -4.22 22.37 -10.74
CA PRO A 206 -4.04 23.69 -11.33
C PRO A 206 -3.00 24.46 -10.51
N THR A 207 -1.91 24.89 -11.15
CA THR A 207 -0.93 25.79 -10.55
C THR A 207 -1.68 27.02 -10.01
N PRO A 208 -1.39 27.50 -8.79
CA PRO A 208 -1.93 28.77 -8.34
C PRO A 208 -1.60 29.81 -9.41
N THR A 209 -2.62 30.44 -10.00
CA THR A 209 -2.42 31.61 -10.84
C THR A 209 -1.69 32.62 -9.96
N GLY A 210 -0.43 32.88 -10.30
CA GLY A 210 0.40 33.82 -9.56
C GLY A 210 -0.38 35.11 -9.39
N HIS A 211 -0.45 35.60 -8.15
CA HIS A 211 -0.74 37.01 -7.93
C HIS A 211 0.33 37.77 -8.71
N ALA A 212 -0.07 38.39 -9.82
CA ALA A 212 0.69 39.46 -10.40
C ALA A 212 0.82 40.52 -9.30
N HIS A 213 2.03 40.68 -8.77
CA HIS A 213 2.39 41.88 -8.04
C HIS A 213 2.35 43.01 -9.07
N GLY A 214 1.23 43.74 -9.08
CA GLY A 214 1.14 45.11 -9.55
C GLY A 214 1.41 46.06 -8.39
#